data_AF-A0A0U5JR62-F1
#
_entry.id   AF-A0A0U5JR62-F1
#
_cell.length_a   1.000
_cell.length_b   1.000
_cell.length_c   1.000
_cell.angle_alpha   90.00
_cell.angle_beta   90.00
_cell.angle_gamma   90.00
#
_symmetry.space_group_name_H-M   'P 1'
#
loop_
_entity.id
_entity.type
_entity.pdbx_description
1 polymer ?
#
loop_
_entity_poly.entity_id
_entity_poly.type
_entity_poly.pdbx_seq_one_letter_code
_entity_poly.pdbx_strand_id
1 'polypeptide(L)'
;MLIKSKYQRADFMAFYDQEQFVGFAYVIHSHGMHYILYLAVNDQIRSQGYGTRIINELRRLYPEDSLALDVEQPNPQAANNQQRLRRLKFYRRNGFFPTPKLFKEEKVTFQVLATNKKINQRKIDKAFEWFSWPLGWLIQ
;
A
#
# COMPACT_ATOMS: atom_id res chain seq x y z
N MET A 1 -12.24 17.51 -17.22
CA MET A 1 -13.25 16.50 -16.81
C MET A 1 -12.50 15.33 -16.19
N LEU A 2 -12.74 15.00 -14.92
CA LEU A 2 -12.13 13.85 -14.24
C LEU A 2 -13.07 12.65 -14.42
N ILE A 3 -12.60 11.59 -15.08
CA ILE A 3 -13.37 10.36 -15.31
C ILE A 3 -12.99 9.36 -14.22
N LYS A 4 -13.97 8.92 -13.42
CA LYS A 4 -13.80 7.81 -12.47
C LYS A 4 -13.88 6.48 -13.24
N SER A 5 -13.08 5.50 -12.83
CA SER A 5 -13.15 4.12 -13.33
C SER A 5 -14.60 3.62 -13.40
N LYS A 6 -14.95 2.94 -14.51
CA LYS A 6 -16.25 2.26 -14.71
C LYS A 6 -16.46 1.09 -13.74
N TYR A 7 -15.38 0.59 -13.12
CA TYR A 7 -15.40 -0.49 -12.14
C TYR A 7 -15.14 0.04 -10.73
N GLN A 8 -16.08 -0.20 -9.80
CA GLN A 8 -16.00 0.16 -8.37
C GLN A 8 -15.02 -0.71 -7.56
N ARG A 9 -13.89 -1.12 -8.16
CA ARG A 9 -12.92 -1.99 -7.51
C ARG A 9 -11.65 -1.26 -7.09
N ALA A 10 -11.61 0.06 -7.21
CA ALA A 10 -10.57 0.86 -6.63
C ALA A 10 -11.06 2.28 -6.29
N ASP A 11 -10.47 2.84 -5.25
CA ASP A 11 -10.60 4.22 -4.83
C ASP A 11 -9.30 4.98 -5.08
N PHE A 12 -9.42 6.18 -5.66
CA PHE A 12 -8.34 7.16 -5.73
C PHE A 12 -8.72 8.34 -4.85
N MET A 13 -7.96 8.56 -3.79
CA MET A 13 -8.27 9.54 -2.75
C MET A 13 -7.14 10.56 -2.66
N ALA A 14 -7.50 11.84 -2.69
CA ALA A 14 -6.62 12.93 -2.30
C ALA A 14 -6.94 13.35 -0.86
N PHE A 15 -5.90 13.59 -0.07
CA PHE A 15 -6.02 14.00 1.32
C PHE A 15 -5.58 15.45 1.46
N TYR A 16 -6.36 16.21 2.22
CA TYR A 16 -6.12 17.62 2.50
C TYR A 16 -6.14 17.85 4.01
N ASP A 17 -5.32 18.78 4.47
CA ASP A 17 -5.47 19.41 5.79
C ASP A 17 -5.97 20.84 5.54
N GLN A 18 -7.26 21.06 5.79
CA GLN A 18 -7.98 22.24 5.30
C GLN A 18 -7.87 22.34 3.76
N GLU A 19 -7.25 23.40 3.24
CA GLU A 19 -7.04 23.63 1.80
C GLU A 19 -5.67 23.10 1.31
N GLN A 20 -4.78 22.71 2.22
CA GLN A 20 -3.44 22.25 1.87
C GLN A 20 -3.46 20.79 1.39
N PHE A 21 -3.00 20.55 0.17
CA PHE A 21 -2.81 19.18 -0.33
C PHE A 21 -1.72 18.45 0.46
N VAL A 22 -2.10 17.31 1.04
CA VAL A 22 -1.23 16.48 1.90
C VAL A 22 -0.67 15.28 1.17
N GLY A 23 -1.44 14.66 0.28
CA GLY A 23 -1.02 13.43 -0.37
C GLY A 23 -2.19 12.69 -1.00
N PHE A 24 -1.93 11.47 -1.45
CA PHE A 24 -2.95 10.63 -2.07
C PHE A 24 -2.75 9.15 -1.77
N ALA A 25 -3.81 8.37 -1.96
CA ALA A 25 -3.76 6.92 -1.97
C ALA A 25 -4.57 6.35 -3.15
N TYR A 26 -4.08 5.26 -3.73
CA TYR A 26 -4.82 4.43 -4.67
C TYR A 26 -5.02 3.06 -4.04
N VAL A 27 -6.28 2.68 -3.82
CA VAL A 27 -6.64 1.50 -3.03
C VAL A 27 -7.51 0.58 -3.87
N ILE A 28 -7.08 -0.66 -4.05
CA ILE A 28 -7.78 -1.70 -4.78
C ILE A 28 -8.60 -2.54 -3.79
N HIS A 29 -9.89 -2.75 -4.06
CA HIS A 29 -10.76 -3.57 -3.21
C HIS A 29 -10.79 -5.02 -3.67
N SER A 30 -10.60 -5.93 -2.73
CA SER A 30 -10.76 -7.38 -2.91
C SER A 30 -11.57 -7.95 -1.75
N HIS A 31 -12.23 -9.10 -1.93
CA HIS A 31 -13.17 -9.64 -0.93
C HIS A 31 -12.49 -9.88 0.44
N GLY A 32 -12.74 -8.97 1.39
CA GLY A 32 -12.21 -9.03 2.74
C GLY A 32 -10.81 -8.39 2.95
N MET A 33 -10.34 -7.57 2.00
CA MET A 33 -9.10 -6.79 2.12
C MET A 33 -9.03 -5.61 1.14
N HIS A 34 -8.24 -4.61 1.48
CA HIS A 34 -7.97 -3.47 0.61
C HIS A 34 -6.46 -3.32 0.38
N TYR A 35 -6.04 -3.39 -0.87
CA TYR A 35 -4.65 -3.29 -1.27
C TYR A 35 -4.28 -1.86 -1.63
N ILE A 36 -3.40 -1.24 -0.87
CA ILE A 36 -2.89 0.10 -1.13
C ILE A 36 -1.79 -0.01 -2.18
N LEU A 37 -2.14 0.20 -3.44
CA LEU A 37 -1.20 0.16 -4.57
C LEU A 37 -0.26 1.37 -4.53
N TYR A 38 -0.80 2.56 -4.23
CA TYR A 38 -0.02 3.78 -4.07
C TYR A 38 -0.39 4.50 -2.78
N LEU A 39 0.64 4.97 -2.08
CA LEU A 39 0.54 5.90 -0.95
C LEU A 39 1.67 6.91 -1.05
N ALA A 40 1.33 8.18 -1.23
CA ALA A 40 2.30 9.26 -1.31
C ALA A 40 1.89 10.42 -0.40
N VAL A 41 2.88 10.99 0.29
CA VAL A 41 2.74 12.21 1.09
C VAL A 41 3.57 13.29 0.39
N ASN A 42 3.01 14.48 0.28
CA ASN A 42 3.67 15.66 -0.25
C ASN A 42 5.03 15.87 0.45
N ASP A 43 6.10 15.93 -0.32
CA ASP A 43 7.47 15.90 0.18
C ASP A 43 7.87 17.19 0.92
N GLN A 44 7.20 18.31 0.63
CA GLN A 44 7.40 19.60 1.30
C GLN A 44 6.91 19.61 2.74
N ILE A 45 5.93 18.75 3.09
CA ILE A 45 5.30 18.72 4.41
C ILE A 45 5.40 17.34 5.08
N ARG A 46 6.26 16.47 4.57
CA ARG A 46 6.50 15.13 5.13
C ARG A 46 7.06 15.22 6.56
N SER A 47 7.08 14.08 7.24
CA SER A 47 7.57 13.95 8.63
C SER A 47 6.72 14.66 9.71
N GLN A 48 5.57 15.23 9.35
CA GLN A 48 4.59 15.82 10.29
C GLN A 48 3.50 14.85 10.75
N GLY A 49 3.67 13.54 10.52
CA GLY A 49 2.70 12.51 10.90
C GLY A 49 1.58 12.23 9.88
N TYR A 50 1.54 12.95 8.75
CA TYR A 50 0.51 12.79 7.72
C TYR A 50 0.36 11.37 7.17
N GLY A 51 1.46 10.64 6.95
CA GLY A 51 1.37 9.24 6.49
C GLY A 51 0.60 8.34 7.47
N THR A 52 0.77 8.56 8.77
CA THR A 52 0.00 7.85 9.80
C THR A 52 -1.47 8.30 9.81
N ARG A 53 -1.73 9.60 9.66
CA ARG A 53 -3.11 10.12 9.55
C ARG A 53 -3.85 9.52 8.36
N ILE A 54 -3.22 9.47 7.18
CA ILE A 54 -3.80 8.85 5.98
C ILE A 54 -4.12 7.37 6.22
N ILE A 55 -3.18 6.58 6.79
CA ILE A 55 -3.44 5.17 7.11
C ILE A 55 -4.62 5.02 8.09
N ASN A 56 -4.72 5.90 9.08
CA ASN A 56 -5.83 5.87 10.04
C ASN A 56 -7.16 6.26 9.39
N GLU A 57 -7.18 7.17 8.41
CA GLU A 57 -8.39 7.44 7.63
C GLU A 57 -8.79 6.23 6.79
N LEU A 58 -7.85 5.58 6.11
CA LEU A 58 -8.13 4.36 5.36
C LEU A 58 -8.73 3.26 6.25
N ARG A 59 -8.26 3.12 7.49
CA ARG A 59 -8.85 2.20 8.48
C ARG A 59 -10.27 2.57 8.89
N ARG A 60 -10.58 3.87 8.98
CA ARG A 60 -11.94 4.34 9.27
C ARG A 60 -12.89 4.10 8.10
N LEU A 61 -12.41 4.29 6.88
CA LEU A 61 -13.18 4.05 5.66
C LEU A 61 -13.45 2.55 5.46
N TYR A 62 -12.53 1.70 5.91
CA TYR A 62 -12.62 0.25 5.75
C TYR A 62 -12.45 -0.50 7.08
N PRO A 63 -13.40 -0.38 8.02
CA PRO A 63 -13.21 -0.85 9.40
C PRO A 63 -13.20 -2.37 9.55
N GLU A 64 -13.91 -3.09 8.69
CA GLU A 64 -14.07 -4.55 8.79
C GLU A 64 -12.93 -5.33 8.10
N ASP A 65 -12.21 -4.68 7.20
CA ASP A 65 -11.30 -5.32 6.27
C ASP A 65 -9.83 -5.00 6.52
N SER A 66 -8.95 -5.95 6.19
CA SER A 66 -7.52 -5.73 6.33
C SER A 66 -7.00 -4.80 5.24
N LEU A 67 -6.22 -3.80 5.62
CA LEU A 67 -5.36 -3.10 4.67
C LEU A 67 -4.14 -3.99 4.36
N ALA A 68 -3.66 -3.94 3.14
CA ALA A 68 -2.43 -4.59 2.70
C ALA A 68 -1.66 -3.72 1.72
N LEU A 69 -0.35 -3.92 1.65
CA LEU A 69 0.57 -3.26 0.71
C LEU A 69 1.86 -4.06 0.63
N ASP A 70 2.68 -3.83 -0.38
CA ASP A 70 4.02 -4.40 -0.45
C ASP A 70 5.10 -3.39 -0.04
N VAL A 71 6.24 -3.92 0.41
CA VAL A 71 7.46 -3.15 0.61
C VAL A 71 8.65 -3.92 0.05
N GLU A 72 9.63 -3.19 -0.49
CA GLU A 72 10.94 -3.75 -0.80
C GLU A 72 11.57 -4.36 0.47
N GLN A 73 11.96 -5.63 0.42
CA GLN A 73 12.69 -6.24 1.53
C GLN A 73 14.02 -5.53 1.74
N PRO A 74 14.42 -5.28 3.01
CA PRO A 74 15.76 -4.79 3.32
C PRO A 74 16.83 -5.68 2.67
N ASN A 75 17.76 -5.04 1.97
CA ASN A 75 18.88 -5.69 1.31
C ASN A 75 20.13 -4.83 1.53
N PRO A 76 21.11 -5.26 2.34
CA PRO A 76 22.33 -4.49 2.61
C PRO A 76 23.12 -4.07 1.37
N GLN A 77 22.97 -4.78 0.26
CA GLN A 77 23.64 -4.48 -1.01
C GLN A 77 22.89 -3.46 -1.87
N ALA A 78 21.65 -3.10 -1.52
CA ALA A 78 20.87 -2.13 -2.27
C ALA A 78 21.23 -0.69 -1.87
N ALA A 79 21.49 0.18 -2.84
CA ALA A 79 21.80 1.60 -2.60
C ALA A 79 20.72 2.32 -1.78
N ASN A 80 19.45 1.90 -1.90
CA ASN A 80 18.31 2.47 -1.16
C ASN A 80 17.96 1.70 0.13
N ASN A 81 18.81 0.80 0.65
CA ASN A 81 18.48 -0.05 1.79
C ASN A 81 18.01 0.72 3.04
N GLN A 82 18.63 1.88 3.33
CA GLN A 82 18.17 2.72 4.43
C GLN A 82 16.73 3.21 4.25
N GLN A 83 16.30 3.48 3.01
CA GLN A 83 14.91 3.83 2.71
C GLN A 83 13.98 2.63 2.94
N ARG A 84 14.39 1.42 2.52
CA ARG A 84 13.63 0.17 2.76
C ARG A 84 13.40 -0.08 4.24
N LEU A 85 14.45 0.05 5.06
CA LEU A 85 14.36 -0.06 6.51
C LEU A 85 13.43 0.98 7.13
N ARG A 86 13.47 2.24 6.66
CA ARG A 86 12.56 3.30 7.11
C ARG A 86 11.11 3.00 6.74
N ARG A 87 10.83 2.55 5.51
CA ARG A 87 9.49 2.16 5.05
C ARG A 87 8.94 1.01 5.89
N LEU A 88 9.74 -0.05 6.10
CA LEU A 88 9.33 -1.18 6.93
C LEU A 88 9.03 -0.74 8.38
N LYS A 89 9.90 0.06 9.00
CA LYS A 89 9.66 0.60 10.35
C LYS A 89 8.39 1.46 10.42
N PHE A 90 8.15 2.29 9.41
CA PHE A 90 6.97 3.13 9.30
C PHE A 90 5.68 2.29 9.26
N TYR A 91 5.60 1.30 8.38
CA TYR A 91 4.40 0.45 8.27
C TYR A 91 4.20 -0.43 9.50
N ARG A 92 5.28 -0.94 10.09
CA ARG A 92 5.25 -1.69 11.36
C ARG A 92 4.67 -0.88 12.51
N ARG A 93 5.16 0.35 12.70
CA ARG A 93 4.61 1.29 13.69
C ARG A 93 3.14 1.60 13.43
N ASN A 94 2.75 1.63 12.16
CA ASN A 94 1.37 1.79 11.75
C ASN A 94 0.58 0.47 11.73
N GLY A 95 1.02 -0.60 12.41
CA GLY A 95 0.22 -1.81 12.62
C GLY A 95 0.12 -2.76 11.44
N PHE A 96 1.04 -2.67 10.47
CA PHE A 96 1.19 -3.68 9.42
C PHE A 96 2.17 -4.78 9.87
N PHE A 97 1.88 -6.03 9.49
CA PHE A 97 2.66 -7.22 9.83
C PHE A 97 3.01 -7.98 8.54
N PRO A 98 4.13 -8.73 8.51
CA PRO A 98 4.56 -9.37 7.29
C PRO A 98 3.63 -10.55 7.00
N THR A 99 3.41 -10.81 5.72
CA THR A 99 2.74 -12.02 5.28
C THR A 99 3.78 -12.94 4.62
N PRO A 100 3.46 -14.25 4.47
CA PRO A 100 4.23 -15.17 3.65
C PRO A 100 4.33 -14.78 2.17
N LYS A 101 3.45 -13.90 1.65
CA LYS A 101 3.47 -13.51 0.24
C LYS A 101 4.69 -12.64 -0.08
N LEU A 102 5.51 -13.18 -0.97
CA LEU A 102 6.65 -12.53 -1.60
C LEU A 102 6.45 -12.52 -3.12
N PHE A 103 7.02 -11.52 -3.78
CA PHE A 103 7.21 -11.56 -5.24
C PHE A 103 8.54 -10.91 -5.60
N LYS A 104 9.14 -11.40 -6.68
CA LYS A 104 10.46 -10.97 -7.15
C LYS A 104 10.30 -10.24 -8.47
N GLU A 105 10.84 -9.04 -8.53
CA GLU A 105 11.16 -8.31 -9.75
C GLU A 105 12.69 -8.29 -9.86
N GLU A 106 13.27 -8.23 -11.07
CA GLU A 106 14.68 -8.52 -11.39
C GLU A 106 15.69 -8.48 -10.23
N LYS A 107 15.77 -7.35 -9.52
CA LYS A 107 16.74 -7.07 -8.43
C LYS A 107 16.09 -6.80 -7.07
N VAL A 108 14.76 -6.90 -6.97
CA VAL A 108 13.98 -6.49 -5.81
C VAL A 108 13.02 -7.60 -5.41
N THR A 109 13.12 -8.04 -4.16
CA THR A 109 12.07 -8.87 -3.55
C THR A 109 11.16 -7.97 -2.75
N PHE A 110 9.87 -8.02 -3.04
CA PHE A 110 8.83 -7.35 -2.30
C PHE A 110 8.18 -8.32 -1.32
N GLN A 111 7.78 -7.80 -0.16
CA GLN A 111 7.00 -8.53 0.83
C GLN A 111 5.69 -7.80 1.09
N VAL A 112 4.58 -8.53 0.98
CA VAL A 112 3.27 -8.00 1.35
C VAL A 112 3.16 -7.94 2.87
N LEU A 113 2.74 -6.78 3.37
CA LEU A 113 2.36 -6.53 4.74
C LEU A 113 0.84 -6.35 4.84
N ALA A 114 0.24 -6.72 5.96
CA ALA A 114 -1.20 -6.57 6.21
C ALA A 114 -1.49 -6.14 7.66
N THR A 115 -2.61 -5.45 7.87
CA THR A 115 -3.03 -5.03 9.23
C THR A 115 -3.64 -6.18 10.04
N ASN A 116 -4.19 -7.19 9.38
CA ASN A 116 -4.60 -8.44 10.02
C ASN A 116 -3.49 -9.50 9.95
N LYS A 117 -2.91 -9.85 11.11
CA LYS A 117 -1.86 -10.88 11.24
C LYS A 117 -2.26 -12.27 10.74
N LYS A 118 -3.56 -12.58 10.76
CA LYS A 118 -4.13 -13.88 10.39
C LYS A 118 -4.85 -13.83 9.04
N ILE A 119 -4.54 -12.83 8.21
CA ILE A 119 -5.15 -12.72 6.88
C ILE A 119 -4.92 -14.00 6.07
N ASN A 120 -6.00 -14.52 5.48
CA ASN A 120 -5.95 -15.72 4.66
C ASN A 120 -5.12 -15.44 3.40
N GLN A 121 -4.04 -16.20 3.19
CA GLN A 121 -3.14 -16.02 2.05
C GLN A 121 -3.86 -16.13 0.70
N ARG A 122 -4.87 -16.99 0.59
CA ARG A 122 -5.67 -17.11 -0.64
C ARG A 122 -6.37 -15.81 -1.02
N LYS A 123 -6.72 -14.96 -0.05
CA LYS A 123 -7.31 -13.63 -0.33
C LYS A 123 -6.27 -12.71 -0.97
N ILE A 124 -5.04 -12.74 -0.45
CA ILE A 124 -3.92 -11.98 -1.01
C ILE A 124 -3.62 -12.47 -2.42
N ASP A 125 -3.49 -13.78 -2.61
CA ASP A 125 -3.19 -14.36 -3.93
C ASP A 125 -4.23 -13.99 -4.98
N LYS A 126 -5.52 -14.10 -4.66
CA LYS A 126 -6.61 -13.68 -5.55
C LYS A 126 -6.60 -12.19 -5.89
N ALA A 127 -6.24 -11.33 -4.91
CA ALA A 127 -6.11 -9.90 -5.17
C ALA A 127 -5.03 -9.67 -6.23
N PHE A 128 -3.85 -10.26 -6.03
CA PHE A 128 -2.74 -10.17 -6.97
C PHE A 128 -3.11 -10.74 -8.35
N GLU A 129 -3.66 -11.95 -8.45
CA GLU A 129 -4.11 -12.54 -9.71
C GLU A 129 -5.02 -11.58 -10.50
N TRP A 130 -5.86 -10.80 -9.83
CA TRP A 130 -6.79 -9.92 -10.53
C TRP A 130 -6.14 -8.63 -11.06
N PHE A 131 -5.28 -7.95 -10.29
CA PHE A 131 -4.69 -6.67 -10.73
C PHE A 131 -3.29 -6.78 -11.33
N SER A 132 -2.54 -7.86 -11.07
CA SER A 132 -1.23 -8.07 -11.71
C SER A 132 -1.36 -8.68 -13.12
N TRP A 133 -2.45 -9.40 -13.39
CA TRP A 133 -2.64 -10.15 -14.64
C TRP A 133 -2.98 -9.30 -15.89
N PRO A 134 -3.49 -8.06 -15.80
CA PRO A 134 -3.50 -7.15 -16.95
C PRO A 134 -2.35 -6.10 -16.93
N LEU A 135 -1.61 -5.96 -15.82
CA LEU A 135 -0.58 -4.93 -15.63
C LEU A 135 0.86 -5.47 -15.61
N GLY A 136 1.07 -6.77 -15.85
CA GLY A 136 2.40 -7.39 -15.82
C GLY A 136 3.46 -6.77 -16.75
N TRP A 137 3.03 -5.97 -17.73
CA TRP A 137 3.88 -5.21 -18.66
C TRP A 137 4.21 -3.77 -18.21
N LEU A 138 3.57 -3.26 -17.16
CA LEU A 138 3.78 -1.89 -16.65
C LEU A 138 4.80 -1.84 -15.49
N ILE A 139 5.23 -3.00 -14.99
CA ILE A 139 6.14 -3.14 -13.83
C ILE A 139 7.39 -3.96 -14.20
N GLN A 140 7.68 -4.12 -15.50
CA GLN A 140 8.95 -4.67 -15.99
C GLN A 140 9.83 -3.55 -16.54
#